data_AF-A0A9X5EE27-F1
#
_entry.id   AF-A0A9X5EE27-F1
#
_cell.length_a   1.000
_cell.length_b   1.000
_cell.length_c   1.000
_cell.angle_alpha   90.00
_cell.angle_beta   90.00
_cell.angle_gamma   90.00
#
_symmetry.space_group_name_H-M   'P 1'
#
loop_
_entity.id
_entity.type
_entity.pdbx_description
1 polymer ?
#
loop_
_entity_poly.entity_id
_entity_poly.type
_entity_poly.pdbx_seq_one_letter_code
_entity_poly.pdbx_strand_id
1 'polypeptide(L)'
;MRRILLGIVLGCLPWLAWAQAAAPVASLDRSKVGVGETVTLNIEIADQTTESPDLSPLTPDFVVLGTSTNHTLSIVNGRRESRTILGIALRPRREGHLTVPPLSIGGQQTQPVSLDVVASNDTGPAAADRPVVLEGTADPTKAYVGQQIDYTLRLYFAVNLADGQLGDPSAEGAEVRRIGQDANYQAMRGGRRFNVVERHYAIFPQHAGTLEIQPPTFQGTAVDPTDANSFFGAGEPVNAVAEKLRVEVKGRPASATDGAWIPARDLKLALDGLPPDGKARVGQPITLTMRLSATGMPFEALPALSLPTLDGADVYPDKAVTGGGVSGPWVTGRRQQGFAVVPTRPGTLHIPATTLHWWNVITDKAEVATVPAHDIVVAPGSAAGAAPSANPAAKSPVGDTPVPAPAAATATSSVPVAGDAIPWRWLFVGALALWLLTLAAWFVVARRHRSRKPAATPADAEAPLRERAAHKRFLEVAAGSDPAAIERGLLQWARAVRPAVRSLGSLSDQLHEGPQTQAIAALQRARFADGPVPGAALREAFAKGFDWKVSPPADSAPGLPPLYPR
;
A
#
# COMPACT_ATOMS: atom_id res chain seq x y z
N MET A 1 -20.81 -64.88 -45.42
CA MET A 1 -19.61 -64.53 -44.61
C MET A 1 -19.45 -63.03 -44.28
N ARG A 2 -20.22 -62.12 -44.90
CA ARG A 2 -20.10 -60.66 -44.72
C ARG A 2 -20.89 -60.08 -43.54
N ARG A 3 -21.57 -60.93 -42.74
CA ARG A 3 -22.44 -60.53 -41.60
C ARG A 3 -21.88 -60.89 -40.22
N ILE A 4 -20.76 -61.63 -40.15
CA ILE A 4 -20.14 -62.05 -38.89
C ILE A 4 -19.01 -61.08 -38.46
N LEU A 5 -18.46 -60.31 -39.40
CA LEU A 5 -17.44 -59.28 -39.11
C LEU A 5 -18.02 -57.93 -38.64
N LEU A 6 -19.34 -57.70 -38.78
CA LEU A 6 -19.99 -56.47 -38.30
C LEU A 6 -20.41 -56.57 -36.81
N GLY A 7 -20.51 -57.79 -36.28
CA GLY A 7 -20.88 -58.03 -34.87
C GLY A 7 -19.72 -57.87 -33.87
N ILE A 8 -18.47 -57.90 -34.34
CA ILE A 8 -17.27 -57.83 -33.48
C ILE A 8 -16.75 -56.39 -33.32
N VAL A 9 -17.17 -55.45 -34.18
CA VAL A 9 -16.82 -54.02 -34.06
C VAL A 9 -17.76 -53.27 -33.10
N LEU A 10 -18.91 -53.86 -32.74
CA LEU A 10 -19.90 -53.25 -31.83
C LEU A 10 -19.75 -53.70 -30.36
N GLY A 11 -18.70 -54.47 -30.02
CA GLY A 11 -18.44 -55.01 -28.68
C GLY A 11 -17.38 -54.27 -27.86
N CYS A 12 -16.74 -53.24 -28.43
CA CYS A 12 -15.71 -52.45 -27.76
C CYS A 12 -16.03 -50.95 -27.80
N LEU A 13 -17.22 -50.55 -27.32
CA LEU A 13 -17.34 -49.25 -26.66
C LEU A 13 -16.81 -49.46 -25.23
N PRO A 14 -15.54 -49.10 -24.92
CA PRO A 14 -15.17 -48.98 -23.52
C PRO A 14 -16.05 -47.89 -22.92
N TRP A 15 -16.63 -48.21 -21.77
CA TRP A 15 -17.24 -47.27 -20.86
C TRP A 15 -16.48 -45.94 -20.85
N LEU A 16 -17.10 -44.88 -21.39
CA LEU A 16 -16.80 -43.54 -20.91
C LEU A 16 -17.33 -43.49 -19.48
N ALA A 17 -16.51 -43.93 -18.52
CA ALA A 17 -16.64 -43.48 -17.16
C ALA A 17 -16.44 -41.96 -17.19
N TRP A 18 -17.54 -41.21 -17.21
CA TRP A 18 -17.49 -39.80 -16.86
C TRP A 18 -16.95 -39.75 -15.44
N ALA A 19 -15.71 -39.28 -15.29
CA ALA A 19 -15.18 -38.91 -13.99
C ALA A 19 -16.10 -37.82 -13.43
N GLN A 20 -17.02 -38.21 -12.56
CA GLN A 20 -17.79 -37.28 -11.75
C GLN A 20 -16.81 -36.65 -10.78
N ALA A 21 -16.55 -35.35 -10.92
CA ALA A 21 -15.81 -34.60 -9.92
C ALA A 21 -16.55 -34.74 -8.58
N ALA A 22 -15.82 -35.08 -7.51
CA ALA A 22 -16.42 -35.29 -6.20
C ALA A 22 -17.14 -33.99 -5.74
N ALA A 23 -18.39 -34.15 -5.31
CA ALA A 23 -19.21 -33.03 -4.87
C ALA A 23 -18.57 -32.30 -3.68
N PRO A 24 -18.71 -30.97 -3.57
CA PRO A 24 -18.14 -30.21 -2.47
C PRO A 24 -18.79 -30.63 -1.14
N VAL A 25 -17.96 -30.85 -0.12
CA VAL A 25 -18.41 -31.30 1.20
C VAL A 25 -18.37 -30.12 2.16
N ALA A 26 -19.52 -29.80 2.76
CA ALA A 26 -19.62 -28.79 3.81
C ALA A 26 -19.55 -29.46 5.20
N SER A 27 -18.80 -28.88 6.11
CA SER A 27 -18.70 -29.31 7.51
C SER A 27 -18.51 -28.10 8.42
N LEU A 28 -19.01 -28.16 9.65
CA LEU A 28 -18.76 -27.13 10.65
C LEU A 28 -17.63 -27.60 11.58
N ASP A 29 -16.80 -26.68 12.05
CA ASP A 29 -15.78 -26.97 13.07
C ASP A 29 -16.40 -27.45 14.39
N ARG A 30 -17.65 -27.05 14.67
CA ARG A 30 -18.48 -27.52 15.78
C ARG A 30 -19.95 -27.61 15.39
N SER A 31 -20.66 -28.57 15.96
CA SER A 31 -22.10 -28.76 15.77
C SER A 31 -22.97 -27.99 16.78
N LYS A 32 -22.36 -27.34 17.78
CA LYS A 32 -23.03 -26.56 18.84
C LYS A 32 -22.27 -25.28 19.18
N VAL A 33 -22.96 -24.15 19.32
CA VAL A 33 -22.36 -22.83 19.56
C VAL A 33 -23.31 -21.91 20.35
N GLY A 34 -22.80 -20.92 21.09
CA GLY A 34 -23.63 -19.90 21.74
C GLY A 34 -24.12 -18.82 20.77
N VAL A 35 -25.25 -18.16 21.05
CA VAL A 35 -25.67 -16.95 20.34
C VAL A 35 -24.62 -15.85 20.49
N GLY A 36 -24.03 -15.39 19.37
CA GLY A 36 -22.98 -14.37 19.37
C GLY A 36 -21.55 -14.92 19.30
N GLU A 37 -21.37 -16.23 19.50
CA GLU A 37 -20.12 -16.93 19.19
C GLU A 37 -20.01 -17.22 17.68
N THR A 38 -18.78 -17.43 17.20
CA THR A 38 -18.49 -17.70 15.79
C THR A 38 -18.27 -19.21 15.59
N VAL A 39 -18.83 -19.73 14.50
CA VAL A 39 -18.59 -21.08 13.98
C VAL A 39 -17.91 -20.97 12.61
N THR A 40 -17.04 -21.92 12.27
CA THR A 40 -16.40 -21.96 10.96
C THR A 40 -17.03 -23.04 10.10
N LEU A 41 -17.59 -22.64 8.96
CA LEU A 41 -18.04 -23.54 7.91
C LEU A 41 -16.87 -23.84 6.97
N ASN A 42 -16.40 -25.08 7.00
CA ASN A 42 -15.37 -25.60 6.11
C ASN A 42 -16.03 -26.26 4.89
N ILE A 43 -15.75 -25.74 3.70
CA ILE A 43 -16.17 -26.34 2.44
C ILE A 43 -14.96 -26.90 1.72
N GLU A 44 -15.01 -28.20 1.48
CA GLU A 44 -13.96 -28.94 0.82
C GLU A 44 -14.30 -29.18 -0.66
N ILE A 45 -13.35 -28.88 -1.54
CA ILE A 45 -13.51 -28.97 -2.99
C ILE A 45 -12.35 -29.81 -3.54
N ALA A 46 -12.68 -30.86 -4.30
CA ALA A 46 -11.73 -31.83 -4.84
C ALA A 46 -11.08 -31.41 -6.18
N ASP A 47 -11.53 -30.31 -6.78
CA ASP A 47 -11.10 -29.89 -8.11
C ASP A 47 -10.84 -28.38 -8.24
N GLN A 48 -10.11 -27.98 -9.28
CA GLN A 48 -9.53 -26.64 -9.51
C GLN A 48 -10.56 -25.54 -9.85
N THR A 49 -11.66 -25.45 -9.12
CA THR A 49 -12.62 -24.35 -9.26
C THR A 49 -12.10 -23.13 -8.49
N THR A 50 -11.79 -22.05 -9.21
CA THR A 50 -11.43 -20.73 -8.62
C THR A 50 -12.67 -19.91 -8.22
N GLU A 51 -13.85 -20.48 -8.33
CA GLU A 51 -15.13 -19.80 -8.06
C GLU A 51 -15.47 -19.86 -6.57
N SER A 52 -15.82 -18.72 -6.00
CA SER A 52 -16.32 -18.60 -4.64
C SER A 52 -17.78 -19.06 -4.53
N PRO A 53 -18.19 -19.72 -3.44
CA PRO A 53 -19.60 -20.04 -3.19
C PRO A 53 -20.49 -18.81 -3.19
N ASP A 54 -21.71 -18.99 -3.67
CA ASP A 54 -22.78 -18.04 -3.36
C ASP A 54 -23.17 -18.18 -1.87
N LEU A 55 -22.84 -17.16 -1.08
CA LEU A 55 -23.12 -17.09 0.35
C LEU A 55 -24.47 -16.42 0.67
N SER A 56 -25.18 -15.92 -0.35
CA SER A 56 -26.48 -15.26 -0.17
C SER A 56 -27.47 -16.09 0.65
N PRO A 57 -27.56 -17.43 0.48
CA PRO A 57 -28.45 -18.28 1.28
C PRO A 57 -28.18 -18.28 2.79
N LEU A 58 -26.99 -17.88 3.25
CA LEU A 58 -26.62 -17.85 4.67
C LEU A 58 -27.10 -16.59 5.40
N THR A 59 -27.29 -15.50 4.65
CA THR A 59 -27.59 -14.16 5.20
C THR A 59 -28.80 -14.08 6.14
N PRO A 60 -29.90 -14.86 5.94
CA PRO A 60 -31.07 -14.80 6.83
C PRO A 60 -30.77 -15.24 8.26
N ASP A 61 -29.96 -16.29 8.44
CA ASP A 61 -29.71 -16.92 9.74
C ASP A 61 -28.31 -16.63 10.29
N PHE A 62 -27.39 -16.18 9.44
CA PHE A 62 -25.99 -15.96 9.79
C PHE A 62 -25.49 -14.58 9.35
N VAL A 63 -24.53 -14.04 10.10
CA VAL A 63 -23.65 -12.96 9.66
C VAL A 63 -22.37 -13.61 9.16
N VAL A 64 -22.05 -13.43 7.88
CA VAL A 64 -20.78 -13.86 7.31
C VAL A 64 -19.70 -12.85 7.73
N LEU A 65 -18.75 -13.29 8.55
CA LEU A 65 -17.68 -12.45 9.11
C LEU A 65 -16.43 -12.41 8.22
N GLY A 66 -16.26 -13.40 7.33
CA GLY A 66 -15.14 -13.47 6.39
C GLY A 66 -14.97 -14.86 5.80
N THR A 67 -14.13 -14.96 4.77
CA THR A 67 -13.75 -16.22 4.12
C THR A 67 -12.24 -16.36 4.05
N SER A 68 -11.74 -17.58 4.22
CA SER A 68 -10.34 -17.96 4.09
C SER A 68 -10.22 -19.18 3.19
N THR A 69 -9.17 -19.27 2.38
CA THR A 69 -8.96 -20.39 1.45
C THR A 69 -7.61 -21.02 1.70
N ASN A 70 -7.58 -22.32 1.97
CA ASN A 70 -6.37 -23.11 2.09
C ASN A 70 -6.30 -24.18 0.98
N HIS A 71 -5.15 -24.35 0.34
CA HIS A 71 -4.98 -25.26 -0.79
C HIS A 71 -3.87 -26.27 -0.52
N THR A 72 -4.25 -27.53 -0.34
CA THR A 72 -3.34 -28.64 -0.05
C THR A 72 -3.14 -29.50 -1.30
N LEU A 73 -1.89 -29.75 -1.69
CA LEU A 73 -1.53 -30.62 -2.81
C LEU A 73 -0.82 -31.87 -2.28
N SER A 74 -1.41 -33.04 -2.47
CA SER A 74 -0.82 -34.34 -2.12
C SER A 74 -0.49 -35.15 -3.38
N ILE A 75 0.65 -35.83 -3.39
CA ILE A 75 1.06 -36.71 -4.50
C ILE A 75 1.34 -38.09 -3.90
N VAL A 76 0.41 -39.02 -4.11
CA VAL A 76 0.53 -40.40 -3.61
C VAL A 76 0.59 -41.35 -4.80
N ASN A 77 1.66 -42.16 -4.90
CA ASN A 77 1.88 -43.12 -5.99
C ASN A 77 1.75 -42.53 -7.41
N GLY A 78 2.25 -41.29 -7.62
CA GLY A 78 2.20 -40.62 -8.93
C GLY A 78 0.82 -40.10 -9.36
N ARG A 79 -0.22 -40.26 -8.52
CA ARG A 79 -1.51 -39.59 -8.70
C ARG A 79 -1.49 -38.27 -7.91
N ARG A 80 -1.84 -37.18 -8.59
CA ARG A 80 -1.95 -35.83 -8.02
C ARG A 80 -3.34 -35.68 -7.41
N GLU A 81 -3.42 -35.45 -6.11
CA GLU A 81 -4.65 -35.15 -5.38
C GLU A 81 -4.57 -33.71 -4.85
N SER A 82 -5.51 -32.86 -5.25
CA SER A 82 -5.58 -31.45 -4.85
C SER A 82 -6.83 -31.27 -4.00
N ARG A 83 -6.69 -30.67 -2.82
CA ARG A 83 -7.81 -30.43 -1.89
C ARG A 83 -7.82 -28.95 -1.52
N THR A 84 -8.91 -28.26 -1.84
CA THR A 84 -9.13 -26.87 -1.41
C THR A 84 -10.11 -26.88 -0.25
N ILE A 85 -9.76 -26.23 0.85
CA ILE A 85 -10.67 -26.02 1.98
C ILE A 85 -10.93 -24.52 2.10
N LEU A 86 -12.19 -24.14 1.93
CA LEU A 86 -12.68 -22.78 2.17
C LEU A 86 -13.28 -22.71 3.57
N GLY A 87 -12.69 -21.92 4.46
CA GLY A 87 -13.25 -21.59 5.76
C GLY A 87 -14.12 -20.35 5.67
N ILE A 88 -15.36 -20.41 6.13
CA ILE A 88 -16.28 -19.28 6.20
C ILE A 88 -16.65 -19.06 7.66
N ALA A 89 -16.26 -17.92 8.21
CA ALA A 89 -16.61 -17.56 9.58
C ALA A 89 -18.06 -17.07 9.63
N LEU A 90 -18.91 -17.78 10.36
CA LEU A 90 -20.34 -17.51 10.50
C LEU A 90 -20.66 -17.18 11.95
N ARG A 91 -21.49 -16.16 12.16
CA ARG A 91 -22.09 -15.88 13.46
C ARG A 91 -23.61 -16.05 13.38
N PRO A 92 -24.23 -16.93 14.19
CA PRO A 92 -25.68 -17.07 14.26
C PRO A 92 -26.38 -15.76 14.64
N ARG A 93 -27.51 -15.47 13.99
CA ARG A 93 -28.37 -14.30 14.30
C ARG A 93 -29.39 -14.59 15.39
N ARG A 94 -29.72 -15.86 15.64
CA ARG A 94 -30.77 -16.30 16.57
C ARG A 94 -30.42 -17.66 17.18
N GLU A 95 -31.01 -17.94 18.34
CA GLU A 95 -30.95 -19.25 18.99
C GLU A 95 -31.80 -20.31 18.28
N GLY A 96 -31.55 -21.57 18.61
CA GLY A 96 -32.26 -22.74 18.10
C GLY A 96 -31.44 -23.56 17.10
N HIS A 97 -32.12 -24.52 16.47
CA HIS A 97 -31.53 -25.35 15.44
C HIS A 97 -31.47 -24.57 14.13
N LEU A 98 -30.28 -24.14 13.73
CA LEU A 98 -30.03 -23.48 12.45
C LEU A 98 -29.48 -24.50 11.45
N THR A 99 -29.77 -24.28 10.17
CA THR A 99 -29.27 -25.11 9.09
C THR A 99 -28.53 -24.22 8.09
N VAL A 100 -27.28 -24.58 7.82
CA VAL A 100 -26.53 -24.08 6.66
C VAL A 100 -27.18 -24.73 5.43
N PRO A 101 -27.88 -23.97 4.56
CA PRO A 101 -28.50 -24.52 3.36
C PRO A 101 -27.44 -25.01 2.35
N PRO A 102 -27.82 -25.81 1.35
CA PRO A 102 -26.95 -26.15 0.23
C PRO A 102 -26.35 -24.91 -0.43
N LEU A 103 -25.03 -24.85 -0.54
CA LEU A 103 -24.30 -23.75 -1.17
C LEU A 103 -23.83 -24.17 -2.55
N SER A 104 -24.00 -23.28 -3.53
CA SER A 104 -23.62 -23.54 -4.93
C SER A 104 -22.19 -23.08 -5.20
N ILE A 105 -21.34 -23.96 -5.72
CA ILE A 105 -19.93 -23.72 -6.07
C ILE A 105 -19.61 -24.46 -7.37
N GLY A 106 -19.17 -23.76 -8.42
CA GLY A 106 -18.71 -24.41 -9.66
C GLY A 106 -19.76 -25.28 -10.34
N GLY A 107 -21.05 -24.95 -10.20
CA GLY A 107 -22.17 -25.75 -10.72
C GLY A 107 -22.54 -26.99 -9.89
N GLN A 108 -21.88 -27.23 -8.75
CA GLN A 108 -22.24 -28.28 -7.78
C GLN A 108 -22.80 -27.67 -6.49
N GLN A 109 -23.47 -28.48 -5.66
CA GLN A 109 -24.04 -28.04 -4.37
C GLN A 109 -23.51 -28.86 -3.20
N THR A 110 -23.27 -28.18 -2.07
CA THR A 110 -22.98 -28.85 -0.80
C THR A 110 -24.23 -29.47 -0.19
N GLN A 111 -24.04 -30.44 0.71
CA GLN A 111 -25.14 -30.90 1.56
C GLN A 111 -25.44 -29.86 2.66
N PRO A 112 -26.69 -29.77 3.14
CA PRO A 112 -27.02 -28.93 4.28
C PRO A 112 -26.32 -29.42 5.55
N VAL A 113 -25.89 -28.49 6.42
CA VAL A 113 -25.24 -28.82 7.70
C VAL A 113 -26.03 -28.18 8.85
N SER A 114 -26.32 -28.96 9.89
CA SER A 114 -27.07 -28.46 11.05
C SER A 114 -26.14 -27.91 12.14
N LEU A 115 -26.60 -26.87 12.83
CA LEU A 115 -25.92 -26.20 13.93
C LEU A 115 -26.91 -25.93 15.08
N ASP A 116 -26.57 -26.39 16.28
CA ASP A 116 -27.35 -26.14 17.48
C ASP A 116 -26.86 -24.86 18.16
N VAL A 117 -27.70 -23.81 18.14
CA VAL A 117 -27.36 -22.53 18.76
C VAL A 117 -28.07 -22.41 20.10
N VAL A 118 -27.31 -22.42 21.18
CA VAL A 118 -27.84 -22.27 22.55
C VAL A 118 -27.77 -20.82 23.01
N ALA A 119 -28.69 -20.44 23.91
CA ALA A 119 -28.59 -19.17 24.62
C ALA A 119 -27.20 -19.05 25.26
N SER A 120 -26.48 -17.97 24.95
CA SER A 120 -25.17 -17.72 25.54
C SER A 120 -25.37 -17.43 27.03
N ASN A 121 -24.99 -18.39 27.87
CA ASN A 121 -24.63 -18.06 29.24
C ASN A 121 -23.31 -17.30 29.13
N ASP A 122 -23.35 -16.03 29.48
CA ASP A 122 -22.24 -15.07 29.45
C ASP A 122 -21.18 -15.43 30.52
N THR A 123 -20.64 -16.64 30.42
CA THR A 123 -19.60 -17.24 31.27
C THR A 123 -18.52 -17.86 30.38
N GLY A 124 -18.14 -17.15 29.32
CA GLY A 124 -16.75 -17.21 28.87
C GLY A 124 -15.87 -16.59 29.97
N PRO A 125 -14.60 -16.98 30.09
CA PRO A 125 -13.73 -16.33 31.06
C PRO A 125 -13.69 -14.82 30.74
N ALA A 126 -13.59 -13.98 31.78
CA ALA A 126 -13.64 -12.51 31.61
C ALA A 126 -12.70 -12.09 30.47
N ALA A 127 -12.98 -11.00 29.74
CA ALA A 127 -12.16 -10.56 28.61
C ALA A 127 -10.63 -10.52 28.89
N ALA A 128 -10.23 -10.43 30.17
CA ALA A 128 -8.86 -10.55 30.66
C ALA A 128 -8.18 -11.92 30.46
N ASP A 129 -8.92 -13.01 30.30
CA ASP A 129 -8.41 -14.38 30.21
C ASP A 129 -8.31 -14.92 28.78
N ARG A 130 -8.89 -14.22 27.79
CA ARG A 130 -8.80 -14.64 26.39
C ARG A 130 -7.36 -14.50 25.88
N PRO A 131 -6.84 -15.47 25.13
CA PRO A 131 -5.46 -15.44 24.60
C PRO A 131 -5.26 -14.36 23.54
N VAL A 132 -6.33 -13.94 22.86
CA VAL A 132 -6.36 -12.86 21.87
C VAL A 132 -7.57 -11.97 22.12
N VAL A 133 -7.37 -10.66 22.16
CA VAL A 133 -8.39 -9.64 22.39
C VAL A 133 -8.17 -8.48 21.42
N LEU A 134 -9.24 -7.96 20.84
CA LEU A 134 -9.19 -6.81 19.95
C LEU A 134 -10.04 -5.68 20.52
N GLU A 135 -9.46 -4.49 20.63
CA GLU A 135 -10.12 -3.31 21.20
C GLU A 135 -10.03 -2.12 20.26
N GLY A 136 -11.15 -1.45 20.05
CA GLY A 136 -11.23 -0.19 19.33
C GLY A 136 -11.65 0.92 20.28
N THR A 137 -11.01 2.08 20.19
CA THR A 137 -11.40 3.29 20.93
C THR A 137 -11.43 4.48 19.99
N ALA A 138 -12.47 5.32 20.10
CA ALA A 138 -12.62 6.54 19.33
C ALA A 138 -12.52 7.78 20.23
N ASP A 139 -11.70 8.76 19.85
CA ASP A 139 -11.57 10.06 20.53
C ASP A 139 -11.59 11.22 19.52
N PRO A 140 -12.52 12.18 19.63
CA PRO A 140 -13.61 12.25 20.61
C PRO A 140 -14.81 11.37 20.22
N THR A 141 -15.63 11.01 21.23
CA THR A 141 -16.93 10.33 21.03
C THR A 141 -18.07 11.28 20.64
N LYS A 142 -17.80 12.59 20.65
CA LYS A 142 -18.64 13.65 20.10
C LYS A 142 -17.80 14.54 19.21
N ALA A 143 -18.12 14.62 17.93
CA ALA A 143 -17.36 15.36 16.92
C ALA A 143 -18.29 16.23 16.08
N TYR A 144 -17.74 17.17 15.34
CA TYR A 144 -18.45 17.88 14.28
C TYR A 144 -18.29 17.20 12.93
N VAL A 145 -19.19 17.47 11.98
CA VAL A 145 -18.99 17.13 10.56
C VAL A 145 -17.63 17.66 10.10
N GLY A 146 -16.82 16.83 9.45
CA GLY A 146 -15.48 17.16 8.95
C GLY A 146 -14.38 17.22 10.01
N GLN A 147 -14.71 17.10 11.31
CA GLN A 147 -13.71 17.02 12.37
C GLN A 147 -13.08 15.62 12.39
N GLN A 148 -11.76 15.56 12.57
CA GLN A 148 -11.09 14.28 12.78
C GLN A 148 -11.49 13.61 14.10
N ILE A 149 -11.84 12.33 14.02
CA ILE A 149 -11.88 11.39 15.14
C ILE A 149 -10.63 10.49 15.03
N ASP A 150 -9.85 10.39 16.10
CA ASP A 150 -8.80 9.38 16.22
C ASP A 150 -9.42 8.05 16.65
N TYR A 151 -9.26 7.03 15.81
CA TYR A 151 -9.64 5.67 16.14
C TYR A 151 -8.40 4.82 16.34
N THR A 152 -8.19 4.37 17.56
CA THR A 152 -7.08 3.51 17.96
C THR A 152 -7.55 2.07 18.06
N LEU A 153 -6.90 1.17 17.32
CA LEU A 153 -7.17 -0.26 17.29
C LEU A 153 -6.01 -1.02 17.93
N ARG A 154 -6.27 -1.79 18.98
CA ARG A 154 -5.27 -2.57 19.71
C ARG A 154 -5.61 -4.06 19.69
N LEU A 155 -4.72 -4.85 19.11
CA LEU A 155 -4.74 -6.31 19.20
C LEU A 155 -3.80 -6.76 20.32
N TYR A 156 -4.37 -7.29 21.39
CA TYR A 156 -3.65 -7.92 22.48
C TYR A 156 -3.58 -9.43 22.22
N PHE A 157 -2.40 -10.03 22.25
CA PHE A 157 -2.25 -11.48 22.15
C PHE A 157 -1.14 -12.01 23.07
N ALA A 158 -1.43 -13.11 23.76
CA ALA A 158 -0.53 -13.77 24.71
C ALA A 158 -0.25 -15.23 24.32
N VAL A 159 -0.29 -15.50 23.02
CA VAL A 159 0.02 -16.77 22.35
C VAL A 159 1.01 -16.50 21.21
N ASN A 160 1.67 -17.55 20.71
CA ASN A 160 2.48 -17.41 19.51
C ASN A 160 1.58 -17.52 18.28
N LEU A 161 1.55 -16.48 17.46
CA LEU A 161 0.79 -16.46 16.21
C LEU A 161 1.71 -16.87 15.06
N ALA A 162 1.32 -17.89 14.29
CA ALA A 162 2.01 -18.26 13.05
C ALA A 162 1.65 -17.32 11.90
N ASP A 163 0.41 -16.87 11.88
CA ASP A 163 -0.14 -15.90 10.94
C ASP A 163 -1.21 -15.05 11.61
N GLY A 164 -1.64 -13.98 10.93
CA GLY A 164 -2.73 -13.16 11.41
C GLY A 164 -3.07 -12.02 10.46
N GLN A 165 -4.37 -11.85 10.21
CA GLN A 165 -4.94 -10.76 9.45
C GLN A 165 -5.77 -9.89 10.39
N LEU A 166 -5.37 -8.62 10.50
CA LEU A 166 -6.11 -7.60 11.25
C LEU A 166 -6.86 -6.70 10.26
N GLY A 167 -8.19 -6.75 10.30
CA GLY A 167 -9.07 -5.94 9.47
C GLY A 167 -9.07 -4.47 9.86
N ASP A 168 -9.33 -3.60 8.88
CA ASP A 168 -9.47 -2.16 9.08
C ASP A 168 -10.91 -1.80 9.51
N PRO A 169 -11.10 -0.74 10.31
CA PRO A 169 -12.42 -0.22 10.63
C PRO A 169 -13.07 0.39 9.39
N SER A 170 -14.41 0.37 9.36
CA SER A 170 -15.20 1.06 8.34
C SER A 170 -16.33 1.84 8.99
N ALA A 171 -16.72 2.96 8.40
CA ALA A 171 -17.82 3.78 8.89
C ALA A 171 -18.52 4.42 7.68
N GLU A 172 -19.79 4.10 7.48
CA GLU A 172 -20.58 4.66 6.39
C GLU A 172 -20.79 6.17 6.61
N GLY A 173 -20.69 6.97 5.54
CA GLY A 173 -20.79 8.43 5.65
C GLY A 173 -19.57 9.09 6.31
N ALA A 174 -18.44 8.38 6.44
CA ALA A 174 -17.18 8.94 6.87
C ALA A 174 -16.02 8.49 5.97
N GLU A 175 -15.01 9.33 5.85
CA GLU A 175 -13.73 8.94 5.26
C GLU A 175 -12.82 8.35 6.33
N VAL A 176 -12.29 7.15 6.10
CA VAL A 176 -11.38 6.46 7.04
C VAL A 176 -9.99 6.38 6.41
N ARG A 177 -8.98 6.92 7.10
CA ARG A 177 -7.58 6.90 6.66
C ARG A 177 -6.71 6.28 7.74
N ARG A 178 -5.92 5.25 7.41
CA ARG A 178 -4.87 4.77 8.31
C ARG A 178 -3.77 5.83 8.42
N ILE A 179 -3.32 6.10 9.63
CA ILE A 179 -2.31 7.13 9.92
C ILE A 179 -1.16 6.55 10.73
N GLY A 180 0.05 7.03 10.46
CA GLY A 180 1.26 6.56 11.14
C GLY A 180 1.70 5.15 10.73
N GLN A 181 2.53 4.54 11.57
CA GLN A 181 2.98 3.16 11.45
C GLN A 181 2.44 2.35 12.62
N ASP A 182 2.37 1.03 12.47
CA ASP A 182 1.92 0.15 13.55
C ASP A 182 2.94 0.18 14.69
N ALA A 183 2.45 0.34 15.91
CA ALA A 183 3.26 0.24 17.11
C ALA A 183 3.16 -1.19 17.67
N ASN A 184 4.31 -1.76 18.02
CA ASN A 184 4.40 -3.10 18.60
C ASN A 184 5.09 -3.00 19.96
N TYR A 185 4.40 -3.41 21.02
CA TYR A 185 4.93 -3.36 22.38
C TYR A 185 4.33 -4.47 23.26
N GLN A 186 4.76 -4.54 24.52
CA GLN A 186 4.19 -5.46 25.50
C GLN A 186 3.46 -4.69 26.59
N ALA A 187 2.32 -5.22 27.03
CA ALA A 187 1.51 -4.65 28.11
C ALA A 187 1.10 -5.75 29.10
N MET A 188 0.97 -5.37 30.37
CA MET A 188 0.39 -6.23 31.41
C MET A 188 -1.10 -5.92 31.53
N ARG A 189 -1.95 -6.95 31.46
CA ARG A 189 -3.40 -6.84 31.66
C ARG A 189 -3.88 -8.01 32.51
N GLY A 190 -4.58 -7.71 33.61
CA GLY A 190 -5.08 -8.75 34.53
C GLY A 190 -3.97 -9.65 35.10
N GLY A 191 -2.74 -9.13 35.27
CA GLY A 191 -1.59 -9.92 35.72
C GLY A 191 -0.93 -10.80 34.65
N ARG A 192 -1.43 -10.79 33.41
CA ARG A 192 -0.86 -11.52 32.27
C ARG A 192 -0.16 -10.57 31.30
N ARG A 193 0.95 -11.01 30.72
CA ARG A 193 1.68 -10.26 29.68
C ARG A 193 1.09 -10.53 28.31
N PHE A 194 0.80 -9.47 27.56
CA PHE A 194 0.35 -9.50 26.18
C PHE A 194 1.36 -8.78 25.29
N ASN A 195 1.55 -9.29 24.07
CA ASN A 195 2.04 -8.47 22.96
C ASN A 195 0.88 -7.64 22.42
N VAL A 196 1.16 -6.42 21.99
CA VAL A 196 0.18 -5.45 21.51
C VAL A 196 0.61 -4.95 20.14
N VAL A 197 -0.28 -5.07 19.18
CA VAL A 197 -0.20 -4.36 17.89
C VAL A 197 -1.22 -3.23 17.93
N GLU A 198 -0.75 -1.99 17.80
CA GLU A 198 -1.59 -0.78 17.84
C GLU A 198 -1.57 -0.07 16.47
N ARG A 199 -2.76 0.25 15.96
CA ARG A 199 -2.97 0.98 14.70
C ARG A 199 -3.85 2.20 14.93
N HIS A 200 -3.53 3.29 14.24
CA HIS A 200 -4.30 4.54 14.29
C HIS A 200 -4.99 4.83 12.96
N TYR A 201 -6.20 5.35 13.05
CA TYR A 201 -7.01 5.77 11.92
C TYR A 201 -7.59 7.16 12.18
N ALA A 202 -7.52 8.03 11.19
CA ALA A 202 -8.26 9.29 11.15
C ALA A 202 -9.60 9.05 10.46
N ILE A 203 -10.70 9.30 11.17
CA ILE A 203 -12.06 9.20 10.65
C ILE A 203 -12.65 10.60 10.53
N PHE A 204 -13.12 10.98 9.33
CA PHE A 204 -13.73 12.27 9.03
C PHE A 204 -15.21 12.09 8.66
N PRO A 205 -16.15 12.40 9.56
CA PRO A 205 -17.58 12.30 9.27
C PRO A 205 -18.01 13.30 8.20
N GLN A 206 -18.86 12.89 7.25
CA GLN A 206 -19.33 13.75 6.16
C GLN A 206 -20.72 14.34 6.43
N HIS A 207 -21.49 13.75 7.35
CA HIS A 207 -22.85 14.16 7.70
C HIS A 207 -23.09 14.15 9.21
N ALA A 208 -24.02 14.99 9.67
CA ALA A 208 -24.44 15.02 11.07
C ALA A 208 -25.35 13.83 11.38
N GLY A 209 -25.32 13.35 12.62
CA GLY A 209 -26.08 12.19 13.08
C GLY A 209 -25.24 11.24 13.93
N THR A 210 -25.71 10.01 14.08
CA THR A 210 -24.94 8.95 14.75
C THR A 210 -24.06 8.25 13.73
N LEU A 211 -22.74 8.36 13.88
CA LEU A 211 -21.79 7.60 13.09
C LEU A 211 -21.54 6.25 13.75
N GLU A 212 -21.83 5.17 13.05
CA GLU A 212 -21.52 3.81 13.51
C GLU A 212 -20.20 3.34 12.89
N ILE A 213 -19.21 3.09 13.74
CA ILE A 213 -17.94 2.50 13.33
C ILE A 213 -18.10 0.99 13.43
N GLN A 214 -18.02 0.31 12.29
CA GLN A 214 -18.15 -1.14 12.21
C GLN A 214 -16.96 -1.80 12.90
N PRO A 215 -17.20 -2.84 13.72
CA PRO A 215 -16.15 -3.47 14.50
C PRO A 215 -15.15 -4.20 13.59
N PRO A 216 -13.87 -3.82 13.58
CA PRO A 216 -12.84 -4.62 12.90
C PRO A 216 -12.68 -5.99 13.56
N THR A 217 -12.16 -6.93 12.79
CA THR A 217 -11.92 -8.31 13.21
C THR A 217 -10.47 -8.71 13.02
N PHE A 218 -9.99 -9.58 13.90
CA PHE A 218 -8.74 -10.29 13.76
C PHE A 218 -9.01 -11.78 13.54
N GLN A 219 -8.26 -12.40 12.62
CA GLN A 219 -8.26 -13.84 12.36
C GLN A 219 -6.81 -14.29 12.19
N GLY A 220 -6.43 -15.39 12.81
CA GLY A 220 -5.10 -15.97 12.64
C GLY A 220 -4.98 -17.36 13.22
N THR A 221 -3.77 -17.90 13.22
CA THR A 221 -3.47 -19.23 13.73
C THR A 221 -2.50 -19.15 14.91
N ALA A 222 -2.91 -19.64 16.08
CA ALA A 222 -2.05 -19.80 17.24
C ALA A 222 -1.33 -21.16 17.19
N VAL A 223 -0.05 -21.17 17.59
CA VAL A 223 0.76 -22.40 17.68
C VAL A 223 1.30 -22.50 19.09
N ASP A 224 1.13 -23.68 19.69
CA ASP A 224 1.76 -24.01 20.96
C ASP A 224 3.11 -24.71 20.69
N PRO A 225 4.26 -24.06 20.95
CA PRO A 225 5.56 -24.67 20.72
C PRO A 225 5.87 -25.84 21.69
N THR A 226 5.08 -26.00 22.75
CA THR A 226 5.20 -27.14 23.69
C THR A 226 4.37 -28.36 23.27
N ASP A 227 3.43 -28.18 22.33
CA ASP A 227 2.68 -29.27 21.73
C ASP A 227 3.38 -29.77 20.45
N ALA A 228 3.92 -30.98 20.52
CA ALA A 228 4.59 -31.63 19.39
C ALA A 228 3.69 -31.79 18.15
N ASN A 229 2.36 -31.85 18.31
CA ASN A 229 1.42 -31.93 17.19
C ASN A 229 1.21 -30.57 16.49
N SER A 230 1.35 -29.46 17.23
CA SER A 230 1.21 -28.10 16.67
C SER A 230 2.36 -27.75 15.71
N PHE A 231 3.51 -28.44 15.87
CA PHE A 231 4.69 -28.31 14.99
C PHE A 231 4.51 -28.93 13.59
N PHE A 232 3.54 -29.84 13.40
CA PHE A 232 3.26 -30.50 12.11
C PHE A 232 2.12 -29.84 11.31
N GLY A 233 1.77 -28.58 11.61
CA GLY A 233 0.78 -27.80 10.88
C GLY A 233 -0.63 -27.81 11.47
N ALA A 234 -0.81 -28.31 12.70
CA ALA A 234 -2.06 -28.25 13.44
C ALA A 234 -2.05 -27.05 14.42
N GLY A 235 -2.11 -25.84 13.89
CA GLY A 235 -2.34 -24.64 14.71
C GLY A 235 -3.82 -24.48 15.07
N GLU A 236 -4.11 -23.82 16.19
CA GLU A 236 -5.48 -23.52 16.62
C GLU A 236 -5.94 -22.20 15.99
N PRO A 237 -7.08 -22.15 15.27
CA PRO A 237 -7.61 -20.91 14.75
C PRO A 237 -8.04 -20.00 15.90
N VAL A 238 -7.55 -18.77 15.90
CA VAL A 238 -7.89 -17.73 16.88
C VAL A 238 -8.52 -16.53 16.19
N ASN A 239 -9.54 -15.96 16.81
CA ASN A 239 -10.20 -14.75 16.32
C ASN A 239 -10.49 -13.79 17.47
N ALA A 240 -10.62 -12.51 17.11
CA ALA A 240 -11.08 -11.47 18.02
C ALA A 240 -11.86 -10.43 17.23
N VAL A 241 -12.86 -9.82 17.88
CA VAL A 241 -13.71 -8.80 17.27
C VAL A 241 -13.74 -7.62 18.22
N ALA A 242 -13.52 -6.42 17.69
CA ALA A 242 -13.64 -5.20 18.47
C ALA A 242 -15.10 -4.93 18.86
N GLU A 243 -15.30 -4.10 19.88
CA GLU A 243 -16.64 -3.61 20.19
C GLU A 243 -17.15 -2.63 19.14
N LYS A 244 -18.46 -2.64 18.91
CA LYS A 244 -19.11 -1.65 18.04
C LYS A 244 -19.09 -0.29 18.72
N LEU A 245 -18.59 0.73 18.03
CA LEU A 245 -18.54 2.09 18.54
C LEU A 245 -19.51 3.01 17.82
N ARG A 246 -20.09 3.94 18.58
CA ARG A 246 -20.96 5.01 18.09
C ARG A 246 -20.38 6.36 18.47
N VAL A 247 -20.32 7.26 17.51
CA VAL A 247 -19.87 8.64 17.70
C VAL A 247 -21.03 9.58 17.36
N GLU A 248 -21.29 10.55 18.24
CA GLU A 248 -22.28 11.60 17.98
C GLU A 248 -21.64 12.67 17.08
N VAL A 249 -22.17 12.86 15.88
CA VAL A 249 -21.69 13.85 14.92
C VAL A 249 -22.64 15.04 14.89
N LYS A 250 -22.17 16.17 15.40
CA LYS A 250 -22.88 17.45 15.38
C LYS A 250 -22.74 18.12 14.02
N GLY A 251 -23.80 18.78 13.57
CA GLY A 251 -23.73 19.69 12.42
C GLY A 251 -22.91 20.95 12.73
N ARG A 252 -22.67 21.77 11.70
CA ARG A 252 -22.06 23.09 11.85
C ARG A 252 -22.85 23.93 12.88
N PRO A 253 -22.23 24.45 13.95
CA PRO A 253 -22.88 25.33 14.91
C PRO A 253 -23.47 26.57 14.24
N ALA A 254 -24.62 27.03 14.73
CA ALA A 254 -25.21 28.29 14.24
C ALA A 254 -24.35 29.53 14.55
N SER A 255 -23.48 29.45 15.56
CA SER A 255 -22.51 30.49 15.91
C SER A 255 -21.26 30.48 15.02
N ALA A 256 -21.11 29.52 14.12
CA ALA A 256 -19.98 29.49 13.20
C ALA A 256 -20.18 30.57 12.11
N THR A 257 -19.17 31.43 11.93
CA THR A 257 -19.19 32.48 10.89
C THR A 257 -19.47 31.87 9.52
N ASP A 258 -20.22 32.56 8.67
CA ASP A 258 -20.45 32.19 7.28
C ASP A 258 -19.14 32.00 6.49
N GLY A 259 -19.15 31.09 5.51
CA GLY A 259 -17.97 30.74 4.71
C GLY A 259 -17.48 29.31 4.93
N ALA A 260 -16.19 29.09 4.67
CA ALA A 260 -15.55 27.78 4.74
C ALA A 260 -15.67 27.17 6.15
N TRP A 261 -16.09 25.92 6.23
CA TRP A 261 -16.20 25.18 7.48
C TRP A 261 -14.89 24.44 7.77
N ILE A 262 -14.17 24.87 8.81
CA ILE A 262 -12.84 24.33 9.16
C ILE A 262 -12.81 23.96 10.65
N PRO A 263 -13.25 22.74 11.03
CA PRO A 263 -13.21 22.26 12.41
C PRO A 263 -11.83 21.70 12.76
N ALA A 264 -10.86 22.59 13.00
CA ALA A 264 -9.49 22.23 13.29
C ALA A 264 -9.18 22.26 14.80
N ARG A 265 -8.09 21.60 15.20
CA ARG A 265 -7.54 21.70 16.56
C ARG A 265 -6.60 22.89 16.74
N ASP A 266 -5.88 23.22 15.67
CA ASP A 266 -4.96 24.36 15.57
C ASP A 266 -4.94 24.81 14.11
N LEU A 267 -4.89 26.12 13.87
CA LEU A 267 -4.80 26.68 12.53
C LEU A 267 -3.90 27.92 12.55
N LYS A 268 -2.93 27.94 11.63
CA LYS A 268 -1.98 29.04 11.49
C LYS A 268 -1.98 29.55 10.06
N LEU A 269 -2.14 30.86 9.93
CA LEU A 269 -2.03 31.60 8.68
C LEU A 269 -0.86 32.56 8.81
N ALA A 270 0.05 32.54 7.84
CA ALA A 270 1.25 33.38 7.83
C ALA A 270 1.53 33.90 6.41
N LEU A 271 2.23 35.04 6.33
CA LEU A 271 2.68 35.66 5.09
C LEU A 271 4.17 35.98 5.22
N ASP A 272 4.97 35.52 4.26
CA ASP A 272 6.41 35.81 4.16
C ASP A 272 6.75 36.49 2.84
N GLY A 273 8.02 36.90 2.72
CA GLY A 273 8.54 37.53 1.50
C GLY A 273 8.34 39.03 1.44
N LEU A 274 7.92 39.65 2.56
CA LEU A 274 7.90 41.10 2.72
C LEU A 274 9.33 41.66 2.65
N PRO A 275 9.55 42.81 1.98
CA PRO A 275 10.84 43.48 1.95
C PRO A 275 11.31 43.82 3.38
N PRO A 276 12.53 43.43 3.79
CA PRO A 276 13.01 43.65 5.16
C PRO A 276 13.09 45.12 5.58
N ASP A 277 13.31 46.02 4.62
CA ASP A 277 13.39 47.47 4.81
C ASP A 277 12.06 48.19 4.52
N GLY A 278 10.99 47.43 4.22
CA GLY A 278 9.68 47.95 3.88
C GLY A 278 9.66 48.75 2.59
N LYS A 279 10.63 48.56 1.69
CA LYS A 279 10.76 49.34 0.45
C LYS A 279 10.67 48.45 -0.79
N ALA A 280 10.10 49.01 -1.84
CA ALA A 280 10.02 48.41 -3.16
C ALA A 280 10.21 49.47 -4.26
N ARG A 281 10.22 49.05 -5.51
CA ARG A 281 10.29 49.95 -6.68
C ARG A 281 9.22 49.60 -7.68
N VAL A 282 8.72 50.61 -8.39
CA VAL A 282 7.79 50.42 -9.51
C VAL A 282 8.41 49.47 -10.54
N GLY A 283 7.63 48.47 -10.97
CA GLY A 283 8.03 47.46 -11.94
C GLY A 283 8.90 46.33 -11.39
N GLN A 284 9.33 46.39 -10.12
CA GLN A 284 10.09 45.31 -9.49
C GLN A 284 9.14 44.37 -8.72
N PRO A 285 9.06 43.07 -9.09
CA PRO A 285 8.17 42.13 -8.42
C PRO A 285 8.61 41.84 -6.98
N ILE A 286 7.63 41.76 -6.08
CA ILE A 286 7.76 41.28 -4.70
C ILE A 286 7.09 39.90 -4.65
N THR A 287 7.83 38.88 -4.23
CA THR A 287 7.29 37.53 -4.07
C THR A 287 6.78 37.33 -2.65
N LEU A 288 5.46 37.39 -2.48
CA LEU A 288 4.81 37.08 -1.20
C LEU A 288 4.41 35.61 -1.15
N THR A 289 4.64 34.95 -0.01
CA THR A 289 4.27 33.55 0.18
C THR A 289 3.29 33.43 1.34
N MET A 290 2.04 33.08 1.05
CA MET A 290 1.04 32.82 2.09
C MET A 290 1.04 31.33 2.44
N ARG A 291 1.09 31.02 3.74
CA ARG A 291 1.13 29.66 4.27
C ARG A 291 -0.04 29.45 5.23
N LEU A 292 -0.82 28.42 4.97
CA LEU A 292 -1.89 27.93 5.83
C LEU A 292 -1.57 26.51 6.28
N SER A 293 -1.56 26.29 7.59
CA SER A 293 -1.40 24.96 8.18
C SER A 293 -2.46 24.72 9.23
N ALA A 294 -2.98 23.49 9.28
CA ALA A 294 -3.97 23.09 10.27
C ALA A 294 -3.68 21.70 10.82
N THR A 295 -4.02 21.49 12.10
CA THR A 295 -3.97 20.19 12.79
C THR A 295 -5.38 19.64 12.95
N GLY A 296 -5.57 18.35 12.68
CA GLY A 296 -6.88 17.69 12.65
C GLY A 296 -7.64 17.91 11.35
N MET A 297 -6.99 18.44 10.30
CA MET A 297 -7.59 18.72 8.99
C MET A 297 -6.64 18.29 7.87
N PRO A 298 -7.13 17.57 6.84
CA PRO A 298 -6.34 17.27 5.65
C PRO A 298 -6.29 18.49 4.72
N PHE A 299 -5.35 18.54 3.76
CA PHE A 299 -5.15 19.74 2.93
C PHE A 299 -6.32 20.03 1.99
N GLU A 300 -7.06 18.99 1.60
CA GLU A 300 -8.23 19.06 0.71
C GLU A 300 -9.37 19.84 1.35
N ALA A 301 -9.44 19.84 2.68
CA ALA A 301 -10.46 20.56 3.45
C ALA A 301 -10.05 22.02 3.76
N LEU A 302 -8.81 22.42 3.44
CA LEU A 302 -8.36 23.80 3.61
C LEU A 302 -8.74 24.65 2.39
N PRO A 303 -9.17 25.91 2.55
CA PRO A 303 -9.54 26.78 1.44
C PRO A 303 -8.34 27.16 0.57
N ALA A 304 -8.63 27.57 -0.67
CA ALA A 304 -7.62 28.19 -1.51
C ALA A 304 -7.18 29.53 -0.93
N LEU A 305 -5.89 29.83 -1.07
CA LEU A 305 -5.29 31.07 -0.58
C LEU A 305 -5.30 32.11 -1.69
N SER A 306 -5.77 33.31 -1.40
CA SER A 306 -5.78 34.45 -2.33
C SER A 306 -5.44 35.74 -1.60
N LEU A 307 -4.80 36.67 -2.30
CA LEU A 307 -4.71 38.06 -1.86
C LEU A 307 -5.87 38.86 -2.46
N PRO A 308 -6.39 39.86 -1.73
CA PRO A 308 -7.34 40.81 -2.31
C PRO A 308 -6.64 41.65 -3.38
N THR A 309 -7.43 42.30 -4.23
CA THR A 309 -6.91 43.27 -5.20
C THR A 309 -6.20 44.40 -4.45
N LEU A 310 -4.97 44.71 -4.87
CA LEU A 310 -4.15 45.76 -4.27
C LEU A 310 -4.19 47.01 -5.15
N ASP A 311 -4.54 48.15 -4.57
CA ASP A 311 -4.46 49.42 -5.30
C ASP A 311 -2.98 49.80 -5.53
N GLY A 312 -2.62 50.03 -6.79
CA GLY A 312 -1.25 50.37 -7.19
C GLY A 312 -0.30 49.18 -7.35
N ALA A 313 -0.81 47.95 -7.40
CA ALA A 313 -0.02 46.77 -7.77
C ALA A 313 -0.84 45.70 -8.51
N ASP A 314 -0.20 45.04 -9.47
CA ASP A 314 -0.75 43.83 -10.11
C ASP A 314 -0.33 42.60 -9.31
N VAL A 315 -1.27 41.67 -9.07
CA VAL A 315 -1.03 40.46 -8.27
C VAL A 315 -1.22 39.22 -9.13
N TYR A 316 -0.16 38.44 -9.27
CA TYR A 316 -0.18 37.18 -10.02
C TYR A 316 0.03 36.00 -9.09
N PRO A 317 -0.96 35.10 -8.93
CA PRO A 317 -0.80 33.90 -8.13
C PRO A 317 0.03 32.85 -8.87
N ASP A 318 0.95 32.20 -8.17
CA ASP A 318 1.73 31.06 -8.66
C ASP A 318 0.95 29.73 -8.50
N LYS A 319 1.63 28.59 -8.69
CA LYS A 319 1.03 27.29 -8.38
C LYS A 319 0.98 27.05 -6.87
N ALA A 320 -0.17 26.60 -6.38
CA ALA A 320 -0.32 26.17 -5.00
C ALA A 320 0.57 24.95 -4.71
N VAL A 321 1.28 24.98 -3.58
CA VAL A 321 1.96 23.81 -3.02
C VAL A 321 1.09 23.29 -1.88
N THR A 322 0.66 22.04 -2.00
CA THR A 322 -0.16 21.38 -0.98
C THR A 322 0.61 20.21 -0.40
N GLY A 323 0.27 19.85 0.84
CA GLY A 323 0.87 18.71 1.49
C GLY A 323 0.25 18.44 2.83
N GLY A 324 0.74 17.41 3.48
CA GLY A 324 0.26 17.03 4.78
C GLY A 324 1.18 16.03 5.44
N GLY A 325 0.72 15.48 6.54
CA GLY A 325 1.43 14.46 7.29
C GLY A 325 0.62 14.07 8.51
N VAL A 326 1.31 13.48 9.47
CA VAL A 326 0.73 13.05 10.74
C VAL A 326 1.59 13.61 11.86
N SER A 327 0.95 14.15 12.90
CA SER A 327 1.58 14.62 14.13
C SER A 327 0.87 13.97 15.32
N GLY A 328 1.51 12.96 15.91
CA GLY A 328 0.85 12.09 16.89
C GLY A 328 -0.36 11.39 16.26
N PRO A 329 -1.56 11.46 16.87
CA PRO A 329 -2.77 10.90 16.28
C PRO A 329 -3.45 11.82 15.25
N TRP A 330 -2.91 13.01 14.97
CA TRP A 330 -3.61 14.03 14.17
C TRP A 330 -3.05 14.17 12.76
N VAL A 331 -3.94 14.19 11.77
CA VAL A 331 -3.60 14.59 10.40
C VAL A 331 -3.25 16.08 10.40
N THR A 332 -2.21 16.42 9.66
CA THR A 332 -1.82 17.82 9.43
C THR A 332 -1.98 18.15 7.95
N GLY A 333 -2.63 19.26 7.66
CA GLY A 333 -2.86 19.77 6.31
C GLY A 333 -2.10 21.07 6.12
N ARG A 334 -1.48 21.24 4.95
CA ARG A 334 -0.71 22.44 4.59
C ARG A 334 -1.04 22.87 3.16
N ARG A 335 -1.34 24.16 2.99
CA ARG A 335 -1.44 24.82 1.69
C ARG A 335 -0.53 26.04 1.70
N GLN A 336 0.22 26.23 0.63
CA GLN A 336 1.08 27.38 0.41
C GLN A 336 0.79 27.94 -0.97
N GLN A 337 0.73 29.26 -1.08
CA GLN A 337 0.47 29.97 -2.31
C GLN A 337 1.45 31.15 -2.45
N GLY A 338 2.19 31.17 -3.55
CA GLY A 338 3.03 32.31 -3.92
C GLY A 338 2.22 33.35 -4.70
N PHE A 339 2.58 34.62 -4.52
CA PHE A 339 2.03 35.77 -5.24
C PHE A 339 3.17 36.68 -5.69
N ALA A 340 3.30 36.89 -6.99
CA ALA A 340 4.14 37.96 -7.54
C ALA A 340 3.34 39.26 -7.55
N VAL A 341 3.70 40.19 -6.67
CA VAL A 341 3.10 41.52 -6.56
C VAL A 341 3.99 42.52 -7.28
N VAL A 342 3.49 43.14 -8.35
CA VAL A 342 4.24 44.10 -9.18
C VAL A 342 3.68 45.51 -8.93
N PRO A 343 4.38 46.37 -8.18
CA PRO A 343 3.93 47.75 -7.96
C PRO A 343 3.92 48.53 -9.28
N THR A 344 2.83 49.25 -9.56
CA THR A 344 2.62 49.98 -10.82
C THR A 344 2.80 51.49 -10.68
N ARG A 345 2.77 52.03 -9.45
CA ARG A 345 2.96 53.46 -9.18
C ARG A 345 3.77 53.71 -7.89
N PRO A 346 4.52 54.81 -7.81
CA PRO A 346 5.22 55.18 -6.59
C PRO A 346 4.22 55.64 -5.51
N GLY A 347 4.62 55.51 -4.24
CA GLY A 347 3.79 55.83 -3.08
C GLY A 347 3.71 54.68 -2.08
N THR A 348 2.74 54.71 -1.17
CA THR A 348 2.52 53.62 -0.21
C THR A 348 1.62 52.56 -0.84
N LEU A 349 2.14 51.33 -0.96
CA LEU A 349 1.37 50.15 -1.30
C LEU A 349 0.82 49.54 -0.01
N HIS A 350 -0.49 49.54 0.13
CA HIS A 350 -1.19 48.95 1.28
C HIS A 350 -1.59 47.51 1.00
N ILE A 351 -1.04 46.57 1.75
CA ILE A 351 -1.48 45.17 1.79
C ILE A 351 -2.43 45.04 2.97
N PRO A 352 -3.74 44.84 2.74
CA PRO A 352 -4.71 44.78 3.83
C PRO A 352 -4.56 43.50 4.65
N ALA A 353 -5.08 43.54 5.88
CA ALA A 353 -5.12 42.36 6.73
C ALA A 353 -5.96 41.26 6.08
N THR A 354 -5.48 40.02 6.12
CA THR A 354 -6.22 38.84 5.65
C THR A 354 -6.64 38.00 6.83
N THR A 355 -7.94 37.74 6.97
CA THR A 355 -8.51 36.97 8.06
C THR A 355 -9.12 35.67 7.56
N LEU A 356 -8.93 34.59 8.31
CA LEU A 356 -9.58 33.30 8.07
C LEU A 356 -10.30 32.84 9.33
N HIS A 357 -11.63 32.72 9.23
CA HIS A 357 -12.47 32.16 10.28
C HIS A 357 -12.35 30.63 10.29
N TRP A 358 -12.29 30.05 11.49
CA TRP A 358 -12.25 28.60 11.69
C TRP A 358 -12.91 28.24 13.02
N TRP A 359 -13.27 26.97 13.20
CA TRP A 359 -13.82 26.47 14.45
C TRP A 359 -12.76 25.69 15.20
N ASN A 360 -12.41 26.16 16.39
CA ASN A 360 -11.48 25.47 17.26
C ASN A 360 -12.24 24.38 18.04
N VAL A 361 -11.99 23.13 17.68
CA VAL A 361 -12.68 21.97 18.28
C VAL A 361 -12.18 21.65 19.71
N ILE A 362 -11.10 22.27 20.17
CA ILE A 362 -10.58 22.14 21.54
C ILE A 362 -11.32 23.08 22.48
N THR A 363 -11.48 24.33 22.05
CA THR A 363 -12.15 25.38 22.83
C THR A 363 -13.66 25.43 22.57
N ASP A 364 -14.13 24.68 21.56
CA ASP A 364 -15.49 24.64 21.05
C ASP A 364 -16.04 26.03 20.68
N LYS A 365 -15.20 26.83 20.00
CA LYS A 365 -15.49 28.23 19.66
C LYS A 365 -15.00 28.61 18.26
N ALA A 366 -15.63 29.64 17.70
CA ALA A 366 -15.15 30.30 16.50
C ALA A 366 -13.89 31.12 16.82
N GLU A 367 -12.85 30.96 16.01
CA GLU A 367 -11.59 31.69 16.08
C GLU A 367 -11.21 32.28 14.72
N VAL A 368 -10.28 33.23 14.73
CA VAL A 368 -9.84 33.95 13.52
C VAL A 368 -8.33 33.95 13.44
N ALA A 369 -7.78 33.32 12.39
CA ALA A 369 -6.37 33.45 12.06
C ALA A 369 -6.18 34.70 11.20
N THR A 370 -5.27 35.58 11.61
CA THR A 370 -5.09 36.89 10.97
C THR A 370 -3.66 37.09 10.52
N VAL A 371 -3.48 37.45 9.25
CA VAL A 371 -2.26 38.09 8.74
C VAL A 371 -2.46 39.60 8.84
N PRO A 372 -1.59 40.32 9.57
CA PRO A 372 -1.74 41.76 9.76
C PRO A 372 -1.57 42.52 8.44
N ALA A 373 -2.09 43.75 8.40
CA ALA A 373 -1.85 44.65 7.28
C ALA A 373 -0.38 45.08 7.24
N HIS A 374 0.14 45.30 6.03
CA HIS A 374 1.51 45.73 5.79
C HIS A 374 1.56 46.87 4.79
N ASP A 375 2.34 47.89 5.10
CA ASP A 375 2.60 49.01 4.20
C ASP A 375 4.01 48.90 3.62
N ILE A 376 4.12 49.07 2.31
CA ILE A 376 5.40 49.05 1.59
C ILE A 376 5.58 50.39 0.87
N VAL A 377 6.73 51.04 1.07
CA VAL A 377 7.07 52.29 0.40
C VAL A 377 7.64 51.98 -0.98
N VAL A 378 6.90 52.31 -2.02
CA VAL A 378 7.28 52.10 -3.42
C VAL A 378 7.96 53.35 -3.97
N ALA A 379 9.26 53.25 -4.24
CA ALA A 379 10.03 54.30 -4.91
C ALA A 379 9.80 54.25 -6.44
N PRO A 380 10.03 55.36 -7.16
CA PRO A 380 10.02 55.37 -8.63
C PRO A 380 10.94 54.29 -9.20
N GLY A 381 10.52 53.70 -10.32
CA GLY A 381 11.33 52.75 -11.07
C GLY A 381 12.64 53.40 -11.50
N SER A 382 13.75 52.66 -11.43
CA SER A 382 15.03 53.18 -11.91
C SER A 382 14.99 53.20 -13.44
N ALA A 383 14.84 54.38 -14.03
CA ALA A 383 15.09 54.58 -15.45
C ALA A 383 16.60 54.48 -15.71
N ALA A 384 17.16 53.27 -15.67
CA ALA A 384 18.49 53.00 -16.19
C ALA A 384 18.35 52.76 -17.70
N GLY A 385 18.83 53.72 -18.49
CA GLY A 385 18.63 53.80 -19.93
C GLY A 385 19.05 52.54 -20.69
N ALA A 386 18.15 52.07 -21.55
CA ALA A 386 18.50 51.22 -22.67
C ALA A 386 19.22 52.08 -23.72
N ALA A 387 20.55 52.17 -23.62
CA ALA A 387 21.37 52.39 -24.80
C ALA A 387 21.34 51.09 -25.63
N PRO A 388 20.95 51.11 -26.91
CA PRO A 388 20.94 49.90 -27.71
C PRO A 388 22.38 49.47 -28.00
N SER A 389 22.81 48.34 -27.45
CA SER A 389 24.02 47.66 -27.92
C SER A 389 23.79 47.21 -29.36
N ALA A 390 24.47 47.90 -30.28
CA ALA A 390 24.63 47.49 -31.66
C ALA A 390 25.30 46.11 -31.72
N ASN A 391 24.58 45.13 -32.26
CA ASN A 391 25.14 43.87 -32.70
C ASN A 391 25.69 44.08 -34.14
N PRO A 392 26.96 43.79 -34.45
CA PRO A 392 27.45 43.92 -35.82
C PRO A 392 26.98 42.72 -36.65
N ALA A 393 26.11 42.98 -37.62
CA ALA A 393 25.75 42.04 -38.67
C ALA A 393 26.89 41.92 -39.69
N ALA A 394 27.30 40.68 -39.98
CA ALA A 394 28.05 40.33 -41.17
C ALA A 394 27.11 39.65 -42.18
N LYS A 395 26.76 40.41 -43.25
CA LYS A 395 26.82 40.07 -44.69
C LYS A 395 26.33 38.66 -45.12
N SER A 396 25.38 38.44 -46.04
CA SER A 396 25.03 39.04 -47.35
C SER A 396 23.78 38.30 -47.91
N PRO A 397 23.30 38.54 -49.15
CA PRO A 397 22.89 39.80 -49.76
C PRO A 397 21.48 39.75 -50.40
N VAL A 398 21.03 40.97 -50.69
CA VAL A 398 19.93 41.49 -51.51
C VAL A 398 19.52 40.66 -52.74
N GLY A 399 18.19 40.53 -52.91
CA GLY A 399 17.51 40.42 -54.20
C GLY A 399 16.27 41.35 -54.17
N ASP A 400 16.20 42.24 -55.15
CA ASP A 400 15.37 43.46 -55.21
C ASP A 400 13.86 43.28 -55.46
N THR A 401 13.14 44.36 -55.13
CA THR A 401 11.88 44.91 -55.75
C THR A 401 10.50 44.45 -55.24
N PRO A 402 9.43 45.29 -55.36
CA PRO A 402 8.72 45.84 -54.20
C PRO A 402 7.19 45.58 -54.13
N VAL A 403 6.63 45.92 -52.98
CA VAL A 403 5.21 46.14 -52.52
C VAL A 403 4.26 46.64 -53.63
N PRO A 404 2.96 46.20 -53.74
CA PRO A 404 1.93 46.52 -52.74
C PRO A 404 0.78 45.53 -52.47
N ALA A 405 0.14 45.72 -51.30
CA ALA A 405 -1.18 45.23 -50.93
C ALA A 405 -2.29 46.14 -51.51
N PRO A 406 -3.61 45.92 -51.29
CA PRO A 406 -4.40 44.70 -51.03
C PRO A 406 -5.61 44.58 -52.00
N ALA A 407 -6.21 43.38 -52.16
CA ALA A 407 -7.58 43.28 -52.66
C ALA A 407 -8.24 41.96 -52.23
N ALA A 408 -9.47 42.08 -51.77
CA ALA A 408 -10.36 41.01 -51.35
C ALA A 408 -10.84 40.15 -52.53
N ALA A 409 -11.07 38.87 -52.27
CA ALA A 409 -12.32 38.14 -52.54
C ALA A 409 -12.10 36.66 -52.92
N THR A 410 -12.84 35.81 -52.21
CA THR A 410 -13.46 34.54 -52.65
C THR A 410 -12.65 33.42 -53.32
N ALA A 411 -12.65 32.31 -52.58
CA ALA A 411 -13.05 30.97 -53.01
C ALA A 411 -12.07 30.06 -53.75
N THR A 412 -12.08 28.81 -53.24
CA THR A 412 -11.74 27.55 -53.92
C THR A 412 -10.26 27.18 -53.98
N SER A 413 -9.78 26.48 -52.95
CA SER A 413 -8.64 25.57 -53.09
C SER A 413 -9.17 24.19 -53.48
N SER A 414 -9.21 23.93 -54.77
CA SER A 414 -9.20 22.59 -55.35
C SER A 414 -7.82 21.96 -55.12
N VAL A 415 -7.77 20.83 -54.42
CA VAL A 415 -6.57 19.99 -54.33
C VAL A 415 -6.45 19.18 -55.63
N PRO A 416 -5.32 19.21 -56.35
CA PRO A 416 -5.08 18.31 -57.47
C PRO A 416 -4.73 16.91 -56.95
N VAL A 417 -5.51 15.92 -57.35
CA VAL A 417 -5.19 14.49 -57.23
C VAL A 417 -4.49 14.06 -58.51
N ALA A 418 -3.24 13.62 -58.40
CA ALA A 418 -2.69 12.52 -59.21
C ALA A 418 -1.31 12.12 -58.66
N GLY A 419 -1.18 10.86 -58.27
CA GLY A 419 0.07 10.23 -57.88
C GLY A 419 -0.22 8.93 -57.16
N ASP A 420 -0.15 7.83 -57.90
CA ASP A 420 -0.42 6.45 -57.47
C ASP A 420 0.23 6.11 -56.12
N ALA A 421 -0.54 6.24 -55.05
CA ALA A 421 -0.18 5.77 -53.72
C ALA A 421 -0.75 4.36 -53.56
N ILE A 422 0.15 3.39 -53.33
CA ILE A 422 -0.19 2.04 -52.88
C ILE A 422 -1.28 2.18 -51.82
N PRO A 423 -2.48 1.57 -51.99
CA PRO A 423 -3.59 1.83 -51.11
C PRO A 423 -3.16 1.52 -49.68
N TRP A 424 -3.17 2.53 -48.80
CA TRP A 424 -2.80 2.36 -47.38
C TRP A 424 -3.54 1.18 -46.73
N ARG A 425 -4.71 0.82 -47.26
CA ARG A 425 -5.45 -0.40 -46.92
C ARG A 425 -4.62 -1.69 -47.06
N TRP A 426 -3.79 -1.83 -48.09
CA TRP A 426 -2.88 -2.97 -48.25
C TRP A 426 -1.68 -2.90 -47.30
N LEU A 427 -1.18 -1.71 -46.98
CA LEU A 427 -0.17 -1.54 -45.92
C LEU A 427 -0.74 -1.90 -44.54
N PHE A 428 -1.99 -1.54 -44.26
CA PHE A 428 -2.69 -1.90 -43.03
C PHE A 428 -2.96 -3.40 -42.95
N VAL A 429 -3.40 -4.03 -44.04
CA VAL A 429 -3.59 -5.49 -44.10
C VAL A 429 -2.25 -6.22 -43.95
N GLY A 430 -1.18 -5.70 -44.57
CA GLY A 430 0.17 -6.24 -44.40
C GLY A 430 0.66 -6.13 -42.95
N ALA A 431 0.47 -4.97 -42.32
CA ALA A 431 0.83 -4.75 -40.91
C ALA A 431 0.00 -5.64 -39.96
N LEU A 432 -1.31 -5.80 -40.22
CA LEU A 432 -2.18 -6.65 -39.44
C LEU A 432 -1.81 -8.13 -39.60
N ALA A 433 -1.48 -8.57 -40.82
CA ALA A 433 -1.01 -9.93 -41.06
C ALA A 433 0.32 -10.20 -40.36
N LEU A 434 1.25 -9.23 -40.35
CA LEU A 434 2.52 -9.32 -39.65
C LEU A 434 2.33 -9.33 -38.12
N TRP A 435 1.37 -8.56 -37.61
CA TRP A 435 0.99 -8.53 -36.21
C TRP A 435 0.35 -9.85 -35.76
N LEU A 436 -0.52 -10.44 -36.58
CA LEU A 436 -1.08 -11.76 -36.31
C LEU A 436 -0.04 -12.88 -36.41
N LEU A 437 0.92 -12.78 -37.33
CA LEU A 437 2.04 -13.71 -37.42
C LEU A 437 2.94 -13.64 -36.19
N THR A 438 3.21 -12.45 -35.65
CA THR A 438 3.98 -12.29 -34.42
C THR A 438 3.23 -12.80 -33.19
N LEU A 439 1.91 -12.62 -33.12
CA LEU A 439 1.05 -13.23 -32.09
C LEU A 439 1.01 -14.75 -32.19
N ALA A 440 0.90 -15.31 -33.39
CA ALA A 440 0.92 -16.74 -33.63
C ALA A 440 2.29 -17.34 -33.30
N ALA A 441 3.38 -16.68 -33.71
CA ALA A 441 4.75 -17.07 -33.35
C ALA A 441 4.95 -17.00 -31.84
N TRP A 442 4.49 -15.93 -31.17
CA TRP A 442 4.52 -15.81 -29.72
C TRP A 442 3.70 -16.90 -29.04
N PHE A 443 2.53 -17.27 -29.57
CA PHE A 443 1.69 -18.32 -29.02
C PHE A 443 2.30 -19.72 -29.22
N VAL A 444 2.95 -19.98 -30.36
CA VAL A 444 3.69 -21.22 -30.62
C VAL A 444 4.94 -21.31 -29.76
N VAL A 445 5.67 -20.21 -29.59
CA VAL A 445 6.82 -20.10 -28.69
C VAL A 445 6.37 -20.25 -27.23
N ALA A 446 5.29 -19.60 -26.82
CA ALA A 446 4.70 -19.74 -25.49
C ALA A 446 4.16 -21.15 -25.22
N ARG A 447 3.64 -21.85 -26.25
CA ARG A 447 3.26 -23.27 -26.14
C ARG A 447 4.47 -24.21 -26.09
N ARG A 448 5.53 -23.93 -26.85
CA ARG A 448 6.80 -24.69 -26.79
C ARG A 448 7.55 -24.46 -25.47
N HIS A 449 7.46 -23.26 -24.88
CA HIS A 449 7.99 -22.95 -23.55
C HIS A 449 7.04 -23.37 -22.41
N ARG A 450 5.74 -23.60 -22.67
CA ARG A 450 4.81 -24.25 -21.70
C ARG A 450 5.03 -25.76 -21.55
N SER A 451 5.82 -26.40 -22.42
CA SER A 451 6.26 -27.80 -22.26
C SER A 451 7.57 -27.97 -21.49
N ARG A 452 8.10 -26.89 -20.91
CA ARG A 452 9.10 -26.94 -19.83
C ARG A 452 8.72 -25.94 -18.74
N LYS A 453 7.69 -26.29 -17.95
CA LYS A 453 7.60 -25.73 -16.60
C LYS A 453 8.57 -26.51 -15.71
N PRO A 454 9.39 -25.83 -14.89
CA PRO A 454 10.18 -26.50 -13.88
C PRO A 454 9.21 -27.21 -12.93
N ALA A 455 9.51 -28.48 -12.64
CA ALA A 455 8.87 -29.18 -11.54
C ALA A 455 9.11 -28.36 -10.27
N ALA A 456 8.04 -28.08 -9.52
CA ALA A 456 8.15 -27.55 -8.18
C ALA A 456 8.69 -28.67 -7.28
N THR A 457 10.00 -28.67 -7.05
CA THR A 457 10.68 -29.51 -6.07
C THR A 457 10.44 -28.96 -4.66
N PRO A 458 10.29 -29.80 -3.62
CA PRO A 458 10.22 -29.35 -2.23
C PRO A 458 11.49 -28.57 -1.82
N ALA A 459 11.29 -27.49 -1.06
CA ALA A 459 12.31 -26.47 -0.78
C ALA A 459 13.49 -26.94 0.09
N ASP A 460 13.41 -28.09 0.76
CA ASP A 460 14.45 -28.52 1.70
C ASP A 460 15.52 -29.44 1.09
N ALA A 461 15.30 -29.94 -0.14
CA ALA A 461 16.33 -30.70 -0.88
C ALA A 461 17.20 -29.82 -1.80
N GLU A 462 16.79 -28.57 -2.07
CA GLU A 462 17.45 -27.68 -3.03
C GLU A 462 18.43 -26.66 -2.42
N ALA A 463 18.44 -26.43 -1.11
CA ALA A 463 19.35 -25.49 -0.45
C ALA A 463 20.85 -25.76 -0.77
N PRO A 464 21.38 -27.01 -0.63
CA PRO A 464 22.78 -27.29 -0.96
C PRO A 464 23.09 -27.26 -2.46
N LEU A 465 22.09 -27.46 -3.33
CA LEU A 465 22.25 -27.38 -4.79
C LEU A 465 22.25 -25.92 -5.28
N ARG A 466 21.39 -25.07 -4.70
CA ARG A 466 21.34 -23.62 -4.98
C ARG A 466 22.59 -22.91 -4.48
N GLU A 467 23.09 -23.29 -3.30
CA GLU A 467 24.35 -22.76 -2.78
C GLU A 467 25.53 -23.12 -3.68
N ARG A 468 25.67 -24.39 -4.09
CA ARG A 468 26.74 -24.84 -5.01
C ARG A 468 26.70 -24.11 -6.35
N ALA A 469 25.51 -23.90 -6.91
CA ALA A 469 25.34 -23.17 -8.16
C ALA A 469 25.70 -21.68 -8.01
N ALA A 470 25.30 -21.04 -6.90
CA ALA A 470 25.63 -19.64 -6.62
C ALA A 470 27.13 -19.44 -6.33
N HIS A 471 27.76 -20.37 -5.61
CA HIS A 471 29.20 -20.38 -5.34
C HIS A 471 29.99 -20.49 -6.65
N LYS A 472 29.66 -21.44 -7.53
CA LYS A 472 30.32 -21.58 -8.83
C LYS A 472 30.22 -20.32 -9.67
N ARG A 473 29.02 -19.72 -9.74
CA ARG A 473 28.79 -18.46 -10.45
C ARG A 473 29.59 -17.29 -9.89
N PHE A 474 29.74 -17.20 -8.57
CA PHE A 474 30.58 -16.19 -7.95
C PHE A 474 32.05 -16.36 -8.34
N LEU A 475 32.59 -17.58 -8.30
CA LEU A 475 33.99 -17.85 -8.69
C LEU A 475 34.27 -17.50 -10.16
N GLU A 476 33.30 -17.73 -11.06
CA GLU A 476 33.38 -17.34 -12.47
C GLU A 476 33.39 -15.81 -12.62
N VAL A 477 32.51 -15.10 -11.92
CA VAL A 477 32.44 -13.62 -11.99
C VAL A 477 33.67 -12.97 -11.34
N ALA A 478 34.21 -13.56 -10.26
CA ALA A 478 35.42 -13.11 -9.58
C ALA A 478 36.70 -13.30 -10.42
N ALA A 479 36.63 -14.01 -11.55
CA ALA A 479 37.71 -14.06 -12.53
C ALA A 479 37.72 -12.84 -13.49
N GLY A 480 36.63 -12.06 -13.53
CA GLY A 480 36.51 -10.85 -14.33
C GLY A 480 37.14 -9.62 -13.67
N SER A 481 37.11 -8.49 -14.39
CA SER A 481 37.65 -7.20 -13.95
C SER A 481 36.57 -6.17 -13.58
N ASP A 482 35.28 -6.52 -13.60
CA ASP A 482 34.18 -5.63 -13.21
C ASP A 482 33.85 -5.77 -11.72
N PRO A 483 34.23 -4.80 -10.86
CA PRO A 483 33.99 -4.88 -9.43
C PRO A 483 32.48 -4.86 -9.10
N ALA A 484 31.63 -4.23 -9.92
CA ALA A 484 30.19 -4.16 -9.69
C ALA A 484 29.49 -5.48 -10.01
N ALA A 485 29.99 -6.24 -10.99
CA ALA A 485 29.54 -7.62 -11.23
C ALA A 485 29.95 -8.54 -10.07
N ILE A 486 31.18 -8.41 -9.58
CA ILE A 486 31.72 -9.22 -8.48
C ILE A 486 30.94 -8.98 -7.17
N GLU A 487 30.65 -7.72 -6.83
CA GLU A 487 29.82 -7.35 -5.67
C GLU A 487 28.42 -8.00 -5.74
N ARG A 488 27.74 -7.89 -6.89
CA ARG A 488 26.41 -8.48 -7.09
C ARG A 488 26.45 -10.01 -6.98
N GLY A 489 27.47 -10.64 -7.56
CA GLY A 489 27.66 -12.09 -7.48
C GLY A 489 27.86 -12.58 -6.05
N LEU A 490 28.70 -11.87 -5.27
CA LEU A 490 28.97 -12.21 -3.87
C LEU A 490 27.72 -12.05 -3.00
N LEU A 491 26.97 -10.95 -3.15
CA LEU A 491 25.73 -10.73 -2.39
C LEU A 491 24.62 -11.70 -2.79
N GLN A 492 24.54 -12.09 -4.06
CA GLN A 492 23.57 -13.10 -4.51
C GLN A 492 23.86 -14.46 -3.86
N TRP A 493 25.12 -14.87 -3.81
CA TRP A 493 25.51 -16.10 -3.13
C TRP A 493 25.31 -16.01 -1.61
N ALA A 494 25.70 -14.90 -0.98
CA ALA A 494 25.48 -14.68 0.45
C ALA A 494 23.99 -14.77 0.83
N ARG A 495 23.08 -14.19 0.02
CA ARG A 495 21.63 -14.26 0.26
C ARG A 495 21.04 -15.64 0.06
N ALA A 496 21.67 -16.48 -0.75
CA ALA A 496 21.26 -17.87 -0.91
C ALA A 496 21.52 -18.69 0.36
N VAL A 497 22.51 -18.30 1.17
CA VAL A 497 22.85 -18.95 2.44
C VAL A 497 22.20 -18.25 3.64
N ARG A 498 22.19 -16.90 3.66
CA ARG A 498 21.58 -16.06 4.69
C ARG A 498 20.76 -14.92 4.06
N PRO A 499 19.42 -15.06 3.95
CA PRO A 499 18.56 -14.06 3.28
C PRO A 499 18.62 -12.64 3.87
N ALA A 500 19.06 -12.51 5.13
CA ALA A 500 19.19 -11.24 5.84
C ALA A 500 20.36 -10.36 5.34
N VAL A 501 21.32 -10.90 4.60
CA VAL A 501 22.48 -10.12 4.12
C VAL A 501 22.07 -9.14 3.01
N ARG A 502 22.18 -7.83 3.28
CA ARG A 502 21.79 -6.78 2.33
C ARG A 502 22.95 -6.05 1.66
N SER A 503 24.11 -5.96 2.31
CA SER A 503 25.29 -5.21 1.86
C SER A 503 26.60 -5.95 2.15
N LEU A 504 27.70 -5.54 1.51
CA LEU A 504 29.03 -6.10 1.77
C LEU A 504 29.50 -5.87 3.22
N GLY A 505 29.10 -4.76 3.85
CA GLY A 505 29.38 -4.51 5.28
C GLY A 505 28.67 -5.52 6.17
N SER A 506 27.35 -5.70 5.97
CA SER A 506 26.55 -6.69 6.71
C SER A 506 27.02 -8.13 6.51
N LEU A 507 27.59 -8.44 5.33
CA LEU A 507 28.26 -9.72 5.08
C LEU A 507 29.55 -9.83 5.88
N SER A 508 30.42 -8.81 5.82
CA SER A 508 31.70 -8.79 6.54
C SER A 508 31.52 -8.94 8.06
N ASP A 509 30.48 -8.33 8.64
CA ASP A 509 30.21 -8.40 10.08
C ASP A 509 29.88 -9.82 10.55
N GLN A 510 29.28 -10.63 9.67
CA GLN A 510 28.85 -12.00 9.96
C GLN A 510 29.92 -13.06 9.70
N LEU A 511 31.06 -12.70 9.12
CA LEU A 511 32.18 -13.59 8.84
C LEU A 511 33.27 -13.43 9.92
N HIS A 512 34.03 -14.50 10.18
CA HIS A 512 35.21 -14.41 11.04
C HIS A 512 36.24 -13.43 10.46
N GLU A 513 36.95 -12.70 11.33
CA GLU A 513 38.04 -11.82 10.88
C GLU A 513 39.12 -12.65 10.20
N GLY A 514 39.46 -12.31 8.96
CA GLY A 514 40.40 -13.12 8.20
C GLY A 514 40.41 -12.78 6.71
N PRO A 515 40.84 -13.72 5.85
CA PRO A 515 41.00 -13.50 4.42
C PRO A 515 39.72 -13.04 3.72
N GLN A 516 38.54 -13.48 4.17
CA GLN A 516 37.25 -13.12 3.56
C GLN A 516 36.87 -11.66 3.82
N THR A 517 37.01 -11.18 5.06
CA THR A 517 36.71 -9.78 5.41
C THR A 517 37.72 -8.82 4.77
N GLN A 518 38.99 -9.21 4.67
CA GLN A 518 40.02 -8.45 3.96
C GLN A 518 39.74 -8.35 2.45
N ALA A 519 39.31 -9.45 1.82
CA ALA A 519 38.95 -9.45 0.40
C ALA A 519 37.68 -8.61 0.12
N ILE A 520 36.70 -8.62 1.02
CA ILE A 520 35.52 -7.74 0.94
C ILE A 520 35.93 -6.27 1.05
N ALA A 521 36.80 -5.92 2.00
CA ALA A 521 37.29 -4.55 2.15
C ALA A 521 38.07 -4.07 0.92
N ALA A 522 38.89 -4.94 0.31
CA ALA A 522 39.57 -4.64 -0.95
C ALA A 522 38.57 -4.43 -2.10
N LEU A 523 37.49 -5.22 -2.18
CA LEU A 523 36.44 -5.05 -3.18
C LEU A 523 35.69 -3.71 -3.00
N GLN A 524 35.41 -3.33 -1.75
CA GLN A 524 34.80 -2.03 -1.45
C GLN A 524 35.71 -0.87 -1.85
N ARG A 525 37.02 -0.95 -1.62
CA ARG A 525 37.98 0.05 -2.11
C ARG A 525 38.02 0.11 -3.64
N ALA A 526 37.97 -1.04 -4.32
CA ALA A 526 37.88 -1.08 -5.79
C ALA A 526 36.57 -0.48 -6.34
N ARG A 527 35.47 -0.52 -5.56
CA ARG A 527 34.17 0.06 -5.96
C ARG A 527 34.07 1.56 -5.72
N PHE A 528 34.72 2.07 -4.68
CA PHE A 528 34.44 3.41 -4.14
C PHE A 528 35.67 4.31 -3.96
N ALA A 529 36.89 3.79 -4.13
CA ALA A 529 38.13 4.52 -3.86
C ALA A 529 39.29 4.11 -4.80
N ASP A 530 39.01 3.98 -6.10
CA ASP A 530 39.99 3.69 -7.19
C ASP A 530 41.05 2.62 -6.85
N GLY A 531 40.62 1.55 -6.18
CA GLY A 531 41.48 0.41 -5.83
C GLY A 531 41.57 -0.67 -6.92
N PRO A 532 42.64 -1.48 -6.95
CA PRO A 532 42.73 -2.61 -7.87
C PRO A 532 41.67 -3.68 -7.53
N VAL A 533 41.06 -4.28 -8.56
CA VAL A 533 40.01 -5.30 -8.40
C VAL A 533 40.62 -6.60 -7.84
N PRO A 534 40.24 -7.04 -6.63
CA PRO A 534 40.89 -8.16 -5.95
C PRO A 534 40.33 -9.53 -6.36
N GLY A 535 40.14 -9.77 -7.67
CA GLY A 535 39.48 -10.98 -8.17
C GLY A 535 40.15 -12.30 -7.76
N ALA A 536 41.49 -12.36 -7.80
CA ALA A 536 42.24 -13.55 -7.37
C ALA A 536 42.12 -13.79 -5.85
N ALA A 537 42.28 -12.75 -5.04
CA ALA A 537 42.16 -12.82 -3.59
C ALA A 537 40.74 -13.20 -3.14
N LEU A 538 39.70 -12.70 -3.83
CA LEU A 538 38.31 -13.09 -3.60
C LEU A 538 38.08 -14.56 -3.93
N ARG A 539 38.60 -15.07 -5.05
CA ARG A 539 38.45 -16.50 -5.40
C ARG A 539 39.15 -17.39 -4.38
N GLU A 540 40.34 -17.01 -3.93
CA GLU A 540 41.08 -17.78 -2.93
C GLU A 540 40.38 -17.78 -1.56
N ALA A 541 39.99 -16.60 -1.07
CA ALA A 541 39.35 -16.44 0.24
C ALA A 541 38.02 -17.18 0.35
N PHE A 542 37.27 -17.27 -0.75
CA PHE A 542 35.94 -17.89 -0.79
C PHE A 542 35.90 -19.27 -1.46
N ALA A 543 37.04 -19.83 -1.89
CA ALA A 543 37.10 -21.14 -2.58
C ALA A 543 36.44 -22.29 -1.80
N LYS A 544 36.43 -22.20 -0.46
CA LYS A 544 35.89 -23.22 0.45
C LYS A 544 34.49 -22.91 0.98
N GLY A 545 33.86 -21.82 0.55
CA GLY A 545 32.58 -21.34 1.09
C GLY A 545 32.75 -20.20 2.09
N PHE A 546 31.65 -19.79 2.75
CA PHE A 546 31.65 -18.73 3.76
C PHE A 546 32.10 -19.23 5.13
N ASP A 547 32.99 -18.48 5.79
CA ASP A 547 33.42 -18.73 7.16
C ASP A 547 32.57 -17.91 8.16
N TRP A 548 31.35 -18.40 8.40
CA TRP A 548 30.38 -17.70 9.24
C TRP A 548 30.77 -17.72 10.71
N LYS A 549 30.63 -16.58 11.39
CA LYS A 549 30.58 -16.55 12.85
C LYS A 549 29.43 -17.42 13.33
N VAL A 550 29.72 -18.33 14.28
CA VAL A 550 28.69 -19.08 15.02
C VAL A 550 27.82 -18.05 15.73
N SER A 551 26.57 -17.92 15.34
CA SER A 551 25.58 -17.19 16.15
C SER A 551 25.27 -18.07 17.36
N PRO A 552 25.42 -17.57 18.61
CA PRO A 552 24.95 -18.34 19.75
C PRO A 552 23.44 -18.58 19.59
N PRO A 553 22.91 -19.73 20.05
CA PRO A 553 21.46 -19.86 20.23
C PRO A 553 20.97 -18.69 21.09
N ALA A 554 19.76 -18.20 20.82
CA ALA A 554 19.21 -16.95 21.36
C ALA A 554 18.94 -16.93 22.88
N ASP A 555 19.66 -17.73 23.68
CA ASP A 555 19.44 -17.95 25.13
C ASP A 555 20.68 -17.68 26.02
N SER A 556 21.61 -16.83 25.58
CA SER A 556 22.67 -16.35 26.50
C SER A 556 23.21 -14.98 26.11
N ALA A 557 22.46 -13.93 26.47
CA ALA A 557 23.02 -12.59 26.55
C ALA A 557 23.75 -12.43 27.91
N PRO A 558 25.01 -11.97 27.94
CA PRO A 558 25.73 -11.70 29.19
C PRO A 558 25.13 -10.48 29.89
N GLY A 559 24.93 -10.60 31.20
CA GLY A 559 24.35 -9.55 32.03
C GLY A 559 25.12 -8.23 31.98
N LEU A 560 24.38 -7.13 31.89
CA LEU A 560 24.89 -5.76 32.00
C LEU A 560 25.49 -5.52 33.41
N PRO A 561 26.61 -4.77 33.53
CA PRO A 561 27.18 -4.41 34.83
C PRO A 561 26.30 -3.37 35.56
N PRO A 562 26.27 -3.35 36.91
CA PRO A 562 25.38 -2.49 37.67
C PRO A 562 25.78 -1.01 37.56
N LEU A 563 24.79 -0.19 37.19
CA LEU A 563 24.84 1.27 37.13
C LEU A 563 24.71 1.90 38.53
N TYR A 564 25.64 1.68 39.45
CA TYR A 564 25.92 2.62 40.56
C TYR A 564 27.32 2.36 41.16
N PRO A 565 28.16 3.40 41.37
CA PRO A 565 29.38 3.26 42.15
C PRO A 565 29.06 3.14 43.66
N ARG A 566 29.88 2.37 44.39
CA ARG A 566 29.96 2.43 45.86
C ARG A 566 30.92 3.52 46.29
#